data_AF-U5S0E8-F1
#
_entry.id   AF-U5S0E8-F1
#
_cell.length_a   1.000
_cell.length_b   1.000
_cell.length_c   1.000
_cell.angle_alpha   90.00
_cell.angle_beta   90.00
_cell.angle_gamma   90.00
#
_symmetry.space_group_name_H-M   'P 1'
#
loop_
_entity.id
_entity.type
_entity.pdbx_description
1 polymer ?
#
loop_
_entity_poly.entity_id
_entity_poly.type
_entity_poly.pdbx_seq_one_letter_code
_entity_poly.pdbx_strand_id
1 'polypeptide(L)'
;MAKEAWRCAPTAIRDAANMSRYRIQGNIQTGTQKFLASLGYQALGAPKGNPNGICPAPAALILSGIGEANRINQFITPEEGSTAGGPYMIITDLPLAPDKPIDAGLFRFCHSCRKCAETCPSESIMLEAEP
;
A
#
# COMPACT_ATOMS: atom_id res chain seq x y z
N MET A 1 -0.52 9.45 0.71
CA MET A 1 -0.54 10.15 2.02
C MET A 1 -0.12 11.60 1.80
N ALA A 2 -0.27 12.50 2.78
CA ALA A 2 0.22 13.88 2.64
C ALA A 2 1.74 13.90 2.51
N LYS A 3 2.26 14.22 1.31
CA LYS A 3 3.69 14.10 0.96
C LYS A 3 4.59 14.95 1.88
N GLU A 4 4.18 16.19 2.17
CA GLU A 4 4.97 17.09 3.02
C GLU A 4 5.07 16.59 4.46
N ALA A 5 3.96 16.11 5.04
CA ALA A 5 3.98 15.55 6.37
C ALA A 5 4.81 14.25 6.46
N TRP A 6 4.83 13.44 5.39
CA TRP A 6 5.66 12.23 5.31
C TRP A 6 7.16 12.53 5.26
N ARG A 7 7.57 13.63 4.61
CA ARG A 7 8.96 14.09 4.56
C ARG A 7 9.52 14.48 5.93
N CYS A 8 8.66 14.78 6.90
CA CYS A 8 9.07 15.06 8.27
C CYS A 8 9.43 13.80 9.07
N ALA A 9 9.57 12.61 8.46
CA ALA A 9 10.03 11.43 9.18
C ALA A 9 11.40 11.67 9.85
N PRO A 10 11.63 11.23 11.10
CA PRO A 10 10.77 10.41 11.96
C PRO A 10 9.98 11.20 13.03
N THR A 11 9.35 12.33 12.69
CA THR A 11 8.57 13.15 13.64
C THR A 11 7.11 12.71 13.78
N ALA A 12 6.43 13.20 14.84
CA ALA A 12 5.00 12.97 15.08
C ALA A 12 4.09 13.48 13.94
N ILE A 13 4.54 14.45 13.13
CA ILE A 13 3.80 14.94 11.96
C ILE A 13 3.67 13.82 10.91
N ARG A 14 4.74 13.03 10.70
CA ARG A 14 4.71 11.87 9.82
C ARG A 14 3.75 10.80 10.34
N ASP A 15 3.75 10.57 11.65
CA ASP A 15 2.84 9.59 12.26
C ASP A 15 1.38 10.00 12.14
N ALA A 16 1.08 11.28 12.32
CA ALA A 16 -0.26 11.82 12.06
C ALA A 16 -0.69 11.63 10.60
N ALA A 17 0.23 11.81 9.64
CA ALA A 17 -0.02 11.55 8.23
C ALA A 17 -0.30 10.07 7.96
N ASN A 18 0.45 9.16 8.59
CA ASN A 18 0.19 7.73 8.55
C ASN A 18 -1.20 7.39 9.11
N MET A 19 -1.54 7.90 10.30
CA MET A 19 -2.81 7.59 10.96
C MET A 19 -4.04 8.13 10.23
N SER A 20 -3.89 9.28 9.54
CA SER A 20 -4.98 9.89 8.76
C SER A 20 -5.55 8.94 7.70
N ARG A 21 -4.70 8.09 7.10
CA ARG A 21 -5.12 7.15 6.05
C ARG A 21 -6.08 6.09 6.59
N TYR A 22 -5.79 5.52 7.75
CA TYR A 22 -6.64 4.50 8.39
C TYR A 22 -8.00 5.06 8.80
N ARG A 23 -8.07 6.33 9.17
CA ARG A 23 -9.35 6.99 9.44
C ARG A 23 -10.18 7.15 8.15
N ILE A 24 -9.55 7.58 7.06
CA ILE A 24 -10.22 7.75 5.76
C ILE A 24 -10.71 6.39 5.23
N GLN A 25 -9.88 5.35 5.35
CA GLN A 25 -10.26 3.98 5.01
C GLN A 25 -11.58 3.57 5.64
N GLY A 26 -11.74 3.76 6.96
CA GLY A 26 -12.89 3.21 7.68
C GLY A 26 -14.22 3.65 7.06
N ASN A 27 -14.27 4.89 6.57
CA ASN A 27 -15.43 5.43 5.87
C ASN A 27 -15.62 4.82 4.48
N ILE A 28 -14.53 4.73 3.70
CA ILE A 28 -14.55 4.15 2.34
C ILE A 28 -14.98 2.69 2.40
N GLN A 29 -14.34 1.88 3.25
CA GLN A 29 -14.63 0.46 3.39
C GLN A 29 -16.10 0.23 3.78
N THR A 30 -16.61 0.96 4.78
CA THR A 30 -18.01 0.82 5.21
C THR A 30 -18.97 1.19 4.08
N GLY A 31 -18.68 2.24 3.31
CA GLY A 31 -19.48 2.66 2.16
C GLY A 31 -19.50 1.60 1.07
N THR A 32 -18.33 1.10 0.66
CA THR A 32 -18.21 0.07 -0.38
C THR A 32 -18.86 -1.25 0.03
N GLN A 33 -18.70 -1.68 1.29
CA GLN A 33 -19.35 -2.90 1.78
C GLN A 33 -20.88 -2.80 1.73
N LYS A 34 -21.45 -1.65 2.13
CA LYS A 34 -22.91 -1.41 2.03
C LYS A 34 -23.40 -1.38 0.58
N PHE A 35 -22.62 -0.76 -0.30
CA PHE A 35 -22.93 -0.72 -1.73
C PHE A 35 -22.98 -2.14 -2.31
N LEU A 36 -21.94 -2.94 -2.09
CA LEU A 36 -21.89 -4.33 -2.58
C LEU A 36 -23.02 -5.19 -1.98
N ALA A 37 -23.29 -5.04 -0.68
CA ALA A 37 -24.41 -5.72 -0.04
C ALA A 37 -25.76 -5.34 -0.64
N SER A 38 -25.97 -4.07 -1.03
CA SER A 38 -27.20 -3.63 -1.69
C SER A 38 -27.39 -4.21 -3.09
N LEU A 39 -26.29 -4.61 -3.74
CA LEU A 39 -26.30 -5.34 -5.01
C LEU A 39 -26.48 -6.86 -4.83
N GLY A 40 -26.52 -7.35 -3.59
CA GLY A 40 -26.66 -8.77 -3.27
C GLY A 40 -25.35 -9.54 -3.17
N TYR A 41 -24.20 -8.85 -3.15
CA TYR A 41 -22.87 -9.45 -3.08
C TYR A 41 -22.28 -9.36 -1.66
N GLN A 42 -21.53 -10.38 -1.26
CA GLN A 42 -20.74 -10.36 -0.04
C GLN A 42 -19.52 -9.45 -0.21
N ALA A 43 -19.14 -8.75 0.86
CA ALA A 43 -17.98 -7.87 0.88
C ALA A 43 -17.27 -7.94 2.23
N LEU A 44 -16.14 -8.63 2.26
CA LEU A 44 -15.30 -8.81 3.44
C LEU A 44 -14.16 -7.80 3.42
N GLY A 45 -14.14 -6.90 4.40
CA GLY A 45 -13.07 -5.92 4.59
C GLY A 45 -12.24 -6.21 5.83
N ALA A 46 -11.25 -5.36 6.08
CA ALA A 46 -10.42 -5.45 7.28
C ALA A 46 -11.25 -5.23 8.56
N PRO A 47 -10.97 -5.94 9.67
CA PRO A 47 -11.57 -5.63 10.96
C PRO A 47 -11.34 -4.18 11.36
N LYS A 48 -12.34 -3.54 11.95
CA LYS A 48 -12.25 -2.13 12.39
C LYS A 48 -11.08 -1.98 13.36
N GLY A 49 -10.17 -1.06 13.06
CA GLY A 49 -8.99 -0.77 13.89
C GLY A 49 -7.82 -1.74 13.72
N ASN A 50 -7.91 -2.73 12.81
CA ASN A 50 -6.78 -3.59 12.47
C ASN A 50 -5.98 -2.99 11.30
N PRO A 51 -4.73 -2.54 11.52
CA PRO A 51 -3.90 -1.95 10.47
C PRO A 51 -3.35 -2.98 9.48
N ASN A 52 -3.39 -4.26 9.81
CA ASN A 52 -2.80 -5.35 9.00
C ASN A 52 -3.73 -5.84 7.88
N GLY A 53 -4.95 -5.31 7.80
CA GLY A 53 -5.87 -5.65 6.71
C GLY A 53 -6.42 -7.08 6.76
N ILE A 54 -6.94 -7.55 5.63
CA ILE A 54 -7.45 -8.92 5.44
C ILE A 54 -6.44 -9.83 4.72
N CYS A 55 -5.46 -9.26 4.03
CA CYS A 55 -4.39 -9.98 3.35
C CYS A 55 -3.13 -9.08 3.24
N PRO A 56 -1.96 -9.66 2.89
CA PRO A 56 -0.72 -8.88 2.75
C PRO A 56 -0.84 -7.83 1.65
N ALA A 57 -0.78 -6.56 2.06
CA ALA A 57 -0.92 -5.41 1.17
C ALA A 57 0.00 -5.48 -0.07
N PRO A 58 1.33 -5.66 0.04
CA PRO A 58 2.22 -5.63 -1.13
C PRO A 58 1.83 -6.64 -2.22
N ALA A 59 1.51 -7.88 -1.83
CA ALA A 59 1.13 -8.93 -2.78
C ALA A 59 -0.14 -8.56 -3.55
N ALA A 60 -1.14 -8.02 -2.86
CA ALA A 60 -2.39 -7.65 -3.49
C ALA A 60 -2.23 -6.53 -4.52
N LEU A 61 -1.44 -5.46 -4.25
CA LEU A 61 -1.24 -4.40 -5.26
C LEU A 61 -0.49 -4.89 -6.49
N ILE A 62 0.51 -5.75 -6.30
CA ILE A 62 1.32 -6.26 -7.39
C ILE A 62 0.43 -7.08 -8.32
N LEU A 63 -0.37 -7.98 -7.74
CA LEU A 63 -1.30 -8.82 -8.50
C LEU A 63 -2.44 -8.01 -9.13
N SER A 64 -2.88 -6.91 -8.50
CA SER A 64 -3.92 -6.02 -9.05
C SER A 64 -3.38 -4.94 -9.98
N GLY A 65 -2.09 -4.92 -10.31
CA GLY A 65 -1.51 -3.97 -11.26
C GLY A 65 -1.42 -2.52 -10.78
N ILE A 66 -1.51 -2.26 -9.48
CA ILE A 66 -1.42 -0.88 -8.94
C ILE A 66 0.04 -0.45 -8.77
N GLY A 67 0.95 -1.39 -8.53
CA GLY A 67 2.33 -1.09 -8.22
C GLY A 67 3.26 -2.29 -8.36
N GLU A 68 4.54 -2.05 -8.12
CA GLU A 68 5.58 -3.06 -8.07
C GLU A 68 6.14 -3.22 -6.66
N ALA A 69 6.85 -4.33 -6.42
CA ALA A 69 7.67 -4.50 -5.22
C ALA A 69 8.82 -3.49 -5.19
N ASN A 70 9.32 -3.20 -4.00
CA ASN A 70 10.52 -2.38 -3.80
C ASN A 70 11.43 -2.95 -2.71
N ARG A 71 12.64 -2.40 -2.60
CA ARG A 71 13.70 -2.81 -1.64
C ARG A 71 13.28 -2.78 -0.16
N ILE A 72 12.31 -1.96 0.23
CA ILE A 72 11.84 -1.90 1.63
C ILE A 72 10.79 -2.98 1.93
N ASN A 73 10.65 -3.98 1.04
CA ASN A 73 9.64 -5.02 1.09
C ASN A 73 8.21 -4.44 1.23
N GLN A 74 7.96 -3.36 0.51
CA GLN A 74 6.65 -2.73 0.36
C GLN A 74 6.32 -2.63 -1.13
N PHE A 75 5.30 -1.85 -1.46
CA PHE A 75 4.93 -1.53 -2.83
C PHE A 75 5.36 -0.10 -3.20
N ILE A 76 5.48 0.16 -4.49
CA ILE A 76 5.70 1.47 -5.09
C ILE A 76 4.78 1.62 -6.29
N THR A 77 4.08 2.75 -6.39
CA THR A 77 3.23 3.04 -7.56
C THR A 77 3.90 4.08 -8.47
N PRO A 78 3.66 4.05 -9.79
CA PRO A 78 4.22 5.05 -10.71
C PRO A 78 3.82 6.50 -10.39
N GLU A 79 2.59 6.71 -9.91
CA GLU A 79 2.01 8.04 -9.72
C GLU A 79 2.45 8.70 -8.40
N GLU A 80 2.51 7.91 -7.33
CA GLU A 80 2.63 8.41 -5.95
C GLU A 80 3.89 7.89 -5.23
N GLY A 81 4.67 7.03 -5.91
CA GLY A 81 5.84 6.38 -5.34
C GLY A 81 5.51 5.54 -4.12
N SER A 82 6.47 5.39 -3.20
CA SER A 82 6.26 4.68 -1.93
C SER A 82 5.41 5.47 -0.92
N THR A 83 4.90 6.65 -1.28
CA THR A 83 4.02 7.47 -0.44
C THR A 83 2.54 7.31 -0.79
N ALA A 84 2.24 6.54 -1.84
CA ALA A 84 0.93 5.99 -2.10
C ALA A 84 0.40 5.42 -0.78
N GLY A 85 -0.77 5.89 -0.32
CA GLY A 85 -1.36 5.37 0.91
C GLY A 85 -1.49 3.86 0.83
N GLY A 86 -1.40 3.17 1.97
CA GLY A 86 -1.60 1.72 2.01
C GLY A 86 -2.89 1.31 1.30
N PRO A 87 -2.89 0.22 0.53
CA PRO A 87 -4.06 -0.27 -0.17
C PRO A 87 -5.15 -0.67 0.83
N TYR A 88 -6.39 -0.60 0.39
CA TYR A 88 -7.51 -1.15 1.13
C TYR A 88 -8.18 -2.19 0.26
N MET A 89 -8.39 -3.36 0.85
CA MET A 89 -8.81 -4.55 0.12
C MET A 89 -10.16 -4.99 0.63
N ILE A 90 -11.04 -5.32 -0.31
CA ILE A 90 -12.32 -5.95 -0.05
C ILE A 90 -12.34 -7.23 -0.87
N ILE A 91 -12.63 -8.34 -0.21
CA ILE A 91 -12.86 -9.62 -0.86
C ILE A 91 -14.36 -9.72 -1.11
N THR A 92 -14.75 -9.99 -2.35
CA THR A 92 -16.16 -10.04 -2.76
C THR A 92 -16.40 -11.18 -3.73
N ASP A 93 -17.65 -11.66 -3.78
CA ASP A 93 -18.16 -12.63 -4.75
C ASP A 93 -18.77 -11.95 -6.00
N LEU A 94 -18.72 -10.62 -6.09
CA LEU A 94 -19.03 -9.88 -7.31
C LEU A 94 -18.07 -10.30 -8.44
N PRO A 95 -18.57 -10.79 -9.59
CA PRO A 95 -17.71 -11.11 -10.73
C PRO A 95 -17.08 -9.84 -11.29
N LEU A 96 -15.76 -9.73 -11.16
CA LEU A 96 -14.95 -8.63 -11.68
C LEU A 96 -13.90 -9.17 -12.64
N ALA A 97 -13.61 -8.41 -13.69
CA ALA A 97 -12.49 -8.73 -14.57
C ALA A 97 -11.17 -8.46 -13.82
N PRO A 98 -10.21 -9.41 -13.78
CA PRO A 98 -8.93 -9.19 -13.14
C PRO A 98 -8.09 -8.21 -13.97
N ASP A 99 -7.48 -7.26 -13.28
CA ASP A 99 -6.40 -6.45 -13.84
C ASP A 99 -5.12 -7.25 -13.99
N LYS A 100 -4.18 -6.75 -14.79
CA LYS A 100 -2.88 -7.38 -15.02
C LYS A 100 -1.79 -6.69 -14.19
N PRO A 101 -0.79 -7.43 -13.69
CA PRO A 101 0.40 -6.84 -13.11
C PRO A 101 1.08 -5.86 -14.08
N ILE A 102 1.75 -4.86 -13.51
CA ILE A 102 2.48 -3.84 -14.27
C ILE A 102 3.99 -4.07 -14.21
N ASP A 103 4.69 -3.54 -15.23
CA ASP A 103 6.15 -3.40 -15.24
C ASP A 103 6.50 -1.99 -15.73
N ALA A 104 6.67 -1.08 -14.78
CA ALA A 104 7.21 0.26 -14.92
C ALA A 104 8.73 0.31 -14.65
N GLY A 105 9.38 -0.83 -14.38
CA GLY A 105 10.80 -0.92 -14.10
C GLY A 105 11.21 -0.40 -12.71
N LEU A 106 10.26 -0.30 -11.78
CA LEU A 106 10.51 0.22 -10.43
C LEU A 106 11.34 -0.77 -9.59
N PHE A 107 11.06 -2.07 -9.75
CA PHE A 107 11.87 -3.12 -9.13
C PHE A 107 13.30 -3.13 -9.72
N ARG A 108 13.44 -2.99 -11.05
CA ARG A 108 14.75 -2.86 -11.72
C ARG A 108 15.54 -1.67 -11.19
N PHE A 109 14.88 -0.54 -10.97
CA PHE A 109 15.50 0.67 -10.40
C PHE A 109 16.03 0.43 -8.97
N CYS A 110 15.40 -0.45 -8.19
CA CYS A 110 15.86 -0.77 -6.83
C CYS A 110 17.25 -1.42 -6.79
N HIS A 111 17.70 -2.10 -7.86
CA HIS A 111 19.02 -2.76 -7.90
C HIS A 111 20.21 -1.80 -7.85
N SER A 112 20.05 -0.59 -8.39
CA SER A 112 21.09 0.44 -8.44
C SER A 112 20.90 1.56 -7.42
N CYS A 113 19.66 1.87 -7.01
CA CYS A 113 19.36 3.06 -6.20
C CYS A 113 19.89 2.98 -4.77
N ARG A 114 19.52 1.94 -3.99
CA ARG A 114 19.91 1.67 -2.58
C ARG A 114 19.70 2.79 -1.55
N LYS A 115 19.20 3.98 -1.95
CA LYS A 115 19.04 5.15 -1.08
C LYS A 115 18.28 4.88 0.22
N CYS A 116 17.24 4.06 0.19
CA CYS A 116 16.48 3.69 1.39
C CYS A 116 17.31 2.85 2.38
N ALA A 117 18.20 1.99 1.89
CA ALA A 117 19.11 1.21 2.72
C ALA A 117 20.19 2.11 3.34
N GLU A 118 20.79 3.00 2.55
CA GLU A 118 21.83 3.94 3.00
C GLU A 118 21.35 4.95 4.06
N THR A 119 20.06 5.28 4.05
CA THR A 119 19.47 6.29 4.96
C THR A 119 18.72 5.67 6.14
N CYS A 120 18.63 4.35 6.22
CA CYS A 120 17.88 3.66 7.27
C CYS A 120 18.58 3.84 8.63
N PRO A 121 17.97 4.52 9.62
CA PRO A 121 18.62 4.73 10.92
C PRO A 121 18.87 3.43 11.69
N SER A 122 18.10 2.39 11.40
CA SER A 122 18.19 1.07 12.05
C SER A 122 18.89 0.01 11.18
N GLU A 123 19.42 0.41 10.02
CA GLU A 123 20.14 -0.49 9.09
C GLU A 123 19.37 -1.77 8.74
N SER A 124 18.03 -1.70 8.77
CA SER A 124 17.17 -2.88 8.64
C SER A 124 16.85 -3.25 7.19
N ILE A 125 17.39 -2.51 6.21
CA ILE A 125 17.13 -2.69 4.79
C ILE A 125 18.44 -3.15 4.13
N MET A 126 18.37 -4.23 3.36
CA MET A 126 19.56 -4.83 2.74
C MET A 126 20.22 -3.91 1.70
N LEU A 127 21.55 -3.85 1.72
CA LEU A 127 22.38 -3.09 0.77
C LEU A 127 22.77 -3.89 -0.49
N GLU A 128 22.45 -5.19 -0.53
CA GLU A 128 22.83 -6.06 -1.64
C GLU A 128 22.27 -5.59 -2.98
N ALA A 129 22.94 -5.99 -4.07
CA ALA A 129 22.51 -5.60 -5.40
C ALA A 129 21.10 -6.12 -5.73
N GLU A 130 20.76 -7.29 -5.20
CA GLU A 130 19.39 -7.82 -5.23
C GLU A 130 18.59 -7.22 -4.07
N PRO A 131 17.49 -6.50 -4.35
CA PRO A 131 16.64 -5.88 -3.34
C PRO A 131 15.73 -6.86 -2.60
#